data_AF-A0A3C2C0A1-F1
#
_entry.id   AF-A0A3C2C0A1-F1
#
_cell.length_a   1.000
_cell.length_b   1.000
_cell.length_c   1.000
_cell.angle_alpha   90.00
_cell.angle_beta   90.00
_cell.angle_gamma   90.00
#
_symmetry.space_group_name_H-M   'P 1'
#
loop_
_entity.id
_entity.type
_entity.pdbx_description
1 polymer ?
#
loop_
_entity_poly.entity_id
_entity_poly.type
_entity_poly.pdbx_seq_one_letter_code
_entity_poly.pdbx_strand_id
1 'polypeptide(L)'
;MLKQGSALDRYFKISERGSNLSREIRGGFATFFAMSYIVVLNPLILAGPDSSGNTLGFGAVAAVTAFVAGILTILMGAWAKHPFALATGLGVNAFAAVTVATNPGLTWPDMMGLVVLSGVTMLILVLTGFRTAVFKAVPDGLKTAIVVGIGLFIALIGLVNAGFVRRIPDAANTTVPVGLGFDGKLLGWPTAVFVFGLILTIALVVRKVKGAILIGIIASTILSVILELTLHIGPSVQKDAPFNPQGWSLVAPRFTEWSAPDLSLIGKANPFGAFEHLGVVAAALLAFVILLSIFFDAMGTM
;
A
#
# COMPACT_ATOMS: atom_id res chain seq x y z
N MET A 1 5.56 -9.74 -33.17
CA MET A 1 5.76 -8.30 -33.49
C MET A 1 4.46 -7.81 -34.11
N LEU A 2 3.70 -6.94 -33.46
CA LEU A 2 2.53 -6.32 -34.11
C LEU A 2 3.04 -5.43 -35.25
N LYS A 3 2.45 -5.56 -36.44
CA LYS A 3 2.72 -4.64 -37.55
C LYS A 3 2.44 -3.20 -37.09
N GLN A 4 3.32 -2.27 -37.47
CA GLN A 4 3.03 -0.83 -37.43
C GLN A 4 1.62 -0.61 -38.02
N GLY A 5 0.73 0.00 -37.23
CA GLY A 5 -0.64 0.29 -37.67
C GLY A 5 -1.78 -0.50 -37.00
N SER A 6 -1.53 -1.32 -35.98
CA SER A 6 -2.61 -1.86 -35.13
C SER A 6 -3.41 -0.74 -34.44
N ALA A 7 -4.73 -0.92 -34.25
CA ALA A 7 -5.58 0.06 -33.55
C ALA A 7 -5.04 0.41 -32.15
N LEU A 8 -4.45 -0.57 -31.44
CA LEU A 8 -3.82 -0.36 -30.13
C LEU A 8 -2.54 0.49 -30.22
N ASP A 9 -1.73 0.27 -31.27
CA ASP A 9 -0.51 1.05 -31.51
C ASP A 9 -0.84 2.51 -31.85
N ARG A 10 -1.90 2.74 -32.62
CA ARG A 10 -2.40 4.09 -32.95
C ARG A 10 -3.01 4.79 -31.74
N TYR A 11 -3.76 4.06 -30.91
CA TYR A 11 -4.45 4.63 -29.75
C TYR A 11 -3.48 5.06 -28.65
N PHE A 12 -2.51 4.19 -28.31
CA PHE A 12 -1.52 4.45 -27.25
C PHE A 12 -0.23 5.09 -27.76
N LYS A 13 -0.05 5.17 -29.08
CA LYS A 13 1.15 5.71 -29.73
C LYS A 13 2.42 4.95 -29.30
N ILE A 14 2.34 3.61 -29.24
CA ILE A 14 3.38 2.76 -28.64
C ILE A 14 4.68 2.85 -29.44
N SER A 15 4.58 2.75 -30.77
CA SER A 15 5.71 2.89 -31.69
C SER A 15 6.28 4.31 -31.71
N GLU A 16 5.44 5.35 -31.67
CA GLU A 16 5.89 6.76 -31.58
C GLU A 16 6.67 7.03 -30.29
N ARG A 17 6.32 6.35 -29.19
CA ARG A 17 7.02 6.42 -27.89
C ARG A 17 8.29 5.56 -27.84
N GLY A 18 8.68 4.91 -28.94
CA GLY A 18 9.88 4.06 -29.01
C GLY A 18 9.79 2.76 -28.21
N SER A 19 8.57 2.29 -27.90
CA SER A 19 8.32 1.08 -27.14
C SER A 19 7.77 -0.06 -28.01
N ASN A 20 7.56 -1.23 -27.40
CA ASN A 20 6.91 -2.37 -28.05
C ASN A 20 6.00 -3.08 -27.06
N LEU A 21 5.02 -3.84 -27.57
CA LEU A 21 4.02 -4.52 -26.74
C LEU A 21 4.64 -5.39 -25.64
N SER A 22 5.70 -6.14 -25.94
CA SER A 22 6.38 -6.97 -24.95
C SER A 22 7.09 -6.17 -23.87
N ARG A 23 7.52 -4.93 -24.16
CA ARG A 23 8.09 -4.00 -23.19
C ARG A 23 6.99 -3.40 -22.31
N GLU A 24 5.88 -2.99 -22.91
CA GLU A 24 4.72 -2.47 -22.17
C GLU A 24 4.12 -3.51 -21.23
N ILE A 25 3.90 -4.75 -21.69
CA ILE A 25 3.37 -5.84 -20.85
C ILE A 25 4.31 -6.13 -19.68
N ARG A 26 5.62 -6.26 -19.93
CA ARG A 26 6.61 -6.47 -18.85
C ARG A 26 6.69 -5.29 -17.88
N GLY A 27 6.58 -4.07 -18.39
CA GLY A 27 6.52 -2.85 -17.59
C GLY A 27 5.29 -2.85 -16.69
N GLY A 28 4.12 -3.17 -17.24
CA GLY A 28 2.86 -3.31 -16.50
C GLY A 28 2.95 -4.36 -15.40
N PHE A 29 3.48 -5.55 -15.69
CA PHE A 29 3.71 -6.58 -14.66
C PHE A 29 4.70 -6.11 -13.59
N ALA A 30 5.80 -5.48 -13.99
CA ALA A 30 6.77 -4.96 -13.02
C ALA A 30 6.13 -3.92 -12.09
N THR A 31 5.34 -2.99 -12.62
CA THR A 31 4.61 -1.99 -11.83
C THR A 31 3.56 -2.64 -10.93
N PHE A 32 2.80 -3.61 -11.44
CA PHE A 32 1.79 -4.34 -10.66
C PHE A 32 2.42 -5.03 -9.45
N PHE A 33 3.48 -5.80 -9.66
CA PHE A 33 4.17 -6.50 -8.56
C PHE A 33 4.93 -5.55 -7.63
N ALA A 34 5.42 -4.42 -8.14
CA ALA A 34 6.03 -3.39 -7.30
C ALA A 34 5.01 -2.69 -6.37
N MET A 35 3.73 -2.61 -6.79
CA MET A 35 2.66 -1.98 -6.01
C MET A 35 1.80 -2.97 -5.23
N SER A 36 1.91 -4.28 -5.47
CA SER A 36 1.06 -5.31 -4.86
C SER A 36 1.17 -5.34 -3.33
N TYR A 37 2.26 -4.82 -2.75
CA TYR A 37 2.40 -4.66 -1.30
C TYR A 37 1.22 -3.93 -0.67
N ILE A 38 0.55 -3.03 -1.40
CA ILE A 38 -0.59 -2.26 -0.89
C ILE A 38 -1.79 -3.14 -0.52
N VAL A 39 -1.97 -4.26 -1.22
CA VAL A 39 -3.06 -5.22 -0.99
C VAL A 39 -2.95 -5.86 0.39
N VAL A 40 -1.72 -5.95 0.91
CA VAL A 40 -1.41 -6.49 2.23
C VAL A 40 -1.30 -5.38 3.26
N LEU A 41 -0.58 -4.32 2.92
CA LEU A 41 -0.24 -3.26 3.86
C LEU A 41 -1.46 -2.43 4.28
N ASN A 42 -2.36 -2.11 3.35
CA ASN A 42 -3.52 -1.29 3.68
C ASN A 42 -4.44 -2.00 4.70
N PRO A 43 -4.83 -3.27 4.52
CA PRO A 43 -5.56 -4.02 5.55
C PRO A 43 -4.82 -4.12 6.88
N LEU A 44 -3.49 -4.26 6.88
CA LEU A 44 -2.72 -4.32 8.13
C LEU A 44 -2.79 -3.02 8.93
N ILE A 45 -2.77 -1.88 8.23
CA ILE A 45 -2.89 -0.57 8.88
C ILE A 45 -4.31 -0.36 9.41
N LEU A 46 -5.33 -0.79 8.65
CA LEU A 46 -6.75 -0.63 8.99
C LEU A 46 -7.34 -1.80 9.80
N ALA A 47 -6.51 -2.72 10.31
CA ALA A 47 -6.97 -3.92 11.01
C ALA A 47 -7.48 -3.67 12.43
N GLY A 48 -7.22 -2.49 12.99
CA GLY A 48 -7.59 -2.13 14.35
C GLY A 48 -9.10 -2.11 14.59
N PRO A 49 -9.57 -2.44 15.80
CA PRO A 49 -10.97 -2.24 16.17
C PRO A 49 -11.29 -0.74 16.21
N ASP A 50 -12.52 -0.38 15.84
CA ASP A 50 -13.06 0.95 16.12
C ASP A 50 -13.51 1.10 17.57
N SER A 51 -14.00 2.29 17.92
CA SER A 51 -14.54 2.59 19.25
C SER A 51 -15.70 1.68 19.68
N SER A 52 -16.36 1.00 18.74
CA SER A 52 -17.44 0.03 18.97
C SER A 52 -16.96 -1.42 18.96
N GLY A 53 -15.65 -1.65 18.82
CA GLY A 53 -15.06 -2.98 18.73
C GLY A 53 -15.18 -3.64 17.35
N ASN A 54 -15.69 -2.94 16.34
CA ASN A 54 -15.85 -3.47 14.99
C ASN A 54 -14.55 -3.36 14.20
N THR A 55 -14.28 -4.35 13.34
CA THR A 55 -13.15 -4.34 12.41
C THR A 55 -13.65 -4.41 10.97
N LEU A 56 -12.97 -3.75 10.04
CA LEU A 56 -13.30 -3.77 8.61
C LEU A 56 -13.13 -5.16 7.96
N GLY A 57 -12.34 -6.05 8.58
CA GLY A 57 -12.02 -7.37 8.05
C GLY A 57 -10.91 -7.32 6.99
N PHE A 58 -9.86 -8.13 7.19
CA PHE A 58 -8.67 -8.10 6.34
C PHE A 58 -8.98 -8.38 4.86
N GLY A 59 -9.78 -9.42 4.59
CA GLY A 59 -10.13 -9.85 3.24
C GLY A 59 -10.96 -8.80 2.47
N ALA A 60 -11.93 -8.17 3.14
CA ALA A 60 -12.78 -7.16 2.52
C ALA A 60 -12.00 -5.89 2.17
N VAL A 61 -11.13 -5.41 3.07
CA VAL A 61 -10.27 -4.24 2.79
C VAL A 61 -9.31 -4.54 1.64
N ALA A 62 -8.70 -5.72 1.62
CA ALA A 62 -7.79 -6.13 0.55
C ALA A 62 -8.51 -6.18 -0.81
N ALA A 63 -9.68 -6.81 -0.85
CA ALA A 63 -10.49 -6.97 -2.06
C ALA A 63 -10.94 -5.61 -2.62
N VAL A 64 -11.52 -4.75 -1.78
CA VAL A 64 -11.97 -3.41 -2.21
C VAL A 64 -10.80 -2.54 -2.63
N THR A 65 -9.67 -2.57 -1.91
CA THR A 65 -8.47 -1.81 -2.29
C THR A 65 -7.96 -2.25 -3.67
N ALA A 66 -7.81 -3.55 -3.89
CA ALA A 66 -7.33 -4.09 -5.17
C ALA A 66 -8.31 -3.79 -6.32
N PHE A 67 -9.61 -3.91 -6.07
CA PHE A 67 -10.66 -3.64 -7.05
C PHE A 67 -10.69 -2.17 -7.48
N VAL A 68 -10.72 -1.24 -6.52
CA VAL A 68 -10.74 0.20 -6.81
C VAL A 68 -9.42 0.66 -7.45
N ALA A 69 -8.26 0.19 -6.96
CA ALA A 69 -6.96 0.49 -7.56
C ALA A 69 -6.87 -0.01 -9.01
N GLY A 70 -7.38 -1.21 -9.28
CA GLY A 70 -7.46 -1.79 -10.62
C GLY A 70 -8.31 -0.93 -11.57
N ILE A 71 -9.53 -0.58 -11.15
CA ILE A 71 -10.42 0.27 -11.95
C ILE A 71 -9.79 1.63 -12.23
N LEU A 72 -9.28 2.31 -11.20
CA LEU A 72 -8.69 3.65 -11.35
C LEU A 72 -7.43 3.61 -12.22
N THR A 73 -6.60 2.58 -12.10
CA THR A 73 -5.42 2.40 -12.95
C THR A 73 -5.81 2.12 -14.41
N ILE A 74 -6.85 1.32 -14.64
CA ILE A 74 -7.39 1.09 -15.99
C ILE A 74 -7.95 2.40 -16.57
N LEU A 75 -8.69 3.19 -15.79
CA LEU A 75 -9.22 4.48 -16.23
C LEU A 75 -8.09 5.47 -16.58
N MET A 76 -7.02 5.51 -15.78
CA MET A 76 -5.84 6.33 -16.09
C MET A 76 -5.13 5.91 -17.37
N GLY A 77 -4.97 4.60 -17.56
CA GLY A 77 -4.37 4.06 -18.78
C GLY A 77 -5.25 4.30 -20.00
N ALA A 78 -6.49 3.84 -19.97
CA ALA A 78 -7.40 3.84 -21.11
C ALA A 78 -7.93 5.23 -21.47
N TRP A 79 -8.36 6.02 -20.48
CA TRP A 79 -8.99 7.32 -20.75
C TRP A 79 -7.99 8.48 -20.68
N ALA A 80 -7.23 8.58 -19.59
CA ALA A 80 -6.28 9.68 -19.42
C ALA A 80 -5.02 9.52 -20.28
N LYS A 81 -4.70 8.30 -20.75
CA LYS A 81 -3.51 7.97 -21.56
C LYS A 81 -2.20 8.41 -20.88
N HIS A 82 -2.18 8.33 -19.56
CA HIS A 82 -1.02 8.62 -18.73
C HIS A 82 -0.52 7.36 -18.03
N PRO A 83 0.81 7.14 -17.96
CA PRO A 83 1.40 5.94 -17.38
C PRO A 83 1.47 6.01 -15.84
N PHE A 84 0.37 6.39 -15.19
CA PHE A 84 0.27 6.45 -13.73
C PHE A 84 -0.59 5.32 -13.21
N ALA A 85 -0.02 4.51 -12.31
CA ALA A 85 -0.77 3.53 -11.54
C ALA A 85 -1.30 4.20 -10.28
N LEU A 86 -2.59 4.00 -10.00
CA LEU A 86 -3.28 4.59 -8.87
C LEU A 86 -3.57 3.53 -7.81
N ALA A 87 -3.24 3.84 -6.57
CA ALA A 87 -3.57 3.04 -5.40
C ALA A 87 -3.94 3.97 -4.24
N THR A 88 -4.30 3.38 -3.10
CA THR A 88 -4.63 4.14 -1.88
C THR A 88 -3.40 4.87 -1.32
N GLY A 89 -3.61 6.07 -0.77
CA GLY A 89 -2.57 6.88 -0.13
C GLY A 89 -2.23 6.35 1.27
N LEU A 90 -0.94 6.15 1.54
CA LEU A 90 -0.48 5.54 2.80
C LEU A 90 -0.58 6.48 4.00
N GLY A 91 -0.39 7.79 3.81
CA GLY A 91 -0.39 8.76 4.90
C GLY A 91 -1.75 8.89 5.56
N VAL A 92 -2.82 8.86 4.74
CA VAL A 92 -4.20 8.95 5.20
C VAL A 92 -4.61 7.70 5.98
N ASN A 93 -4.16 6.51 5.58
CA ASN A 93 -4.54 5.25 6.22
C ASN A 93 -4.02 5.16 7.66
N ALA A 94 -2.77 5.57 7.88
CA ALA A 94 -2.18 5.58 9.23
C ALA A 94 -2.90 6.58 10.15
N PHE A 95 -3.18 7.78 9.64
CA PHE A 95 -3.94 8.79 10.37
C PHE A 95 -5.37 8.30 10.70
N ALA A 96 -6.07 7.72 9.73
CA ALA A 96 -7.42 7.19 9.91
C ALA A 96 -7.45 6.09 10.98
N ALA A 97 -6.55 5.11 10.91
CA ALA A 97 -6.49 4.01 11.87
C ALA A 97 -6.30 4.51 13.32
N VAL A 98 -5.35 5.43 13.54
CA VAL A 98 -5.09 6.00 14.87
C VAL A 98 -6.27 6.84 15.34
N THR A 99 -6.87 7.64 14.45
CA THR A 99 -7.99 8.52 14.80
C THR A 99 -9.22 7.72 15.21
N VAL A 100 -9.59 6.69 14.45
CA VAL A 100 -10.73 5.81 14.79
C VAL A 100 -10.49 5.09 16.12
N ALA A 101 -9.26 4.64 16.38
CA ALA A 101 -8.93 3.92 17.62
C ALA A 101 -8.92 4.82 18.86
N THR A 102 -8.57 6.10 18.72
CA THR A 102 -8.34 7.00 19.86
C THR A 102 -9.56 7.87 20.21
N ASN A 103 -10.52 8.04 19.28
CA ASN A 103 -11.69 8.90 19.49
C ASN A 103 -12.93 8.07 19.89
N PRO A 104 -13.44 8.21 21.13
CA PRO A 104 -14.65 7.51 21.57
C PRO A 104 -15.87 7.90 20.72
N GLY A 105 -16.68 6.91 20.32
CA GLY A 105 -17.92 7.13 19.58
C GLY A 105 -17.75 7.27 18.06
N LEU A 106 -16.51 7.27 17.54
CA LEU A 106 -16.28 7.31 16.10
C LEU A 106 -16.17 5.90 15.52
N THR A 107 -17.02 5.59 14.54
CA THR A 107 -17.06 4.28 13.88
C THR A 107 -16.33 4.27 12.53
N TRP A 108 -16.00 3.09 12.01
CA TRP A 108 -15.42 2.97 10.66
C TRP A 108 -16.25 3.62 9.55
N PRO A 109 -17.59 3.44 9.47
CA PRO A 109 -18.43 4.15 8.52
C PRO A 109 -18.34 5.68 8.60
N ASP A 110 -18.22 6.23 9.81
CA ASP A 110 -18.10 7.68 10.01
C ASP A 110 -16.77 8.21 9.48
N MET A 111 -15.68 7.49 9.75
CA MET A 111 -14.35 7.82 9.18
C MET A 111 -14.36 7.75 7.66
N MET A 112 -14.97 6.71 7.08
CA MET A 112 -15.09 6.60 5.62
C MET A 112 -15.94 7.73 5.03
N GLY A 113 -16.96 8.21 5.77
CA GLY A 113 -17.72 9.40 5.42
C GLY A 113 -16.86 10.66 5.34
N LEU A 114 -16.00 10.90 6.35
CA LEU A 114 -15.05 12.02 6.34
C LEU A 114 -14.04 11.91 5.18
N VAL A 115 -13.56 10.71 4.86
CA VAL A 115 -12.66 10.48 3.72
C VAL A 115 -13.35 10.81 2.40
N VAL A 116 -14.61 10.41 2.21
CA VAL A 116 -15.40 10.74 1.01
C VAL A 116 -15.60 12.25 0.90
N LEU A 117 -16.00 12.93 1.97
CA LEU A 117 -16.19 14.38 1.98
C LEU A 117 -14.88 15.13 1.69
N SER A 118 -13.77 14.67 2.25
CA SER A 118 -12.44 15.23 1.99
C SER A 118 -12.02 15.01 0.54
N GLY A 119 -12.31 13.84 -0.03
CA GLY A 119 -12.07 13.53 -1.44
C GLY A 119 -12.88 14.40 -2.40
N VAL A 120 -14.17 14.62 -2.12
CA VAL A 120 -15.04 15.53 -2.89
C VAL A 120 -14.54 16.97 -2.78
N THR A 121 -14.18 17.40 -1.58
CA THR A 121 -13.63 18.75 -1.36
C THR A 121 -12.31 18.92 -2.11
N MET A 122 -11.43 17.93 -2.09
CA MET A 122 -10.18 17.93 -2.84
C MET A 122 -10.42 17.98 -4.35
N LEU A 123 -11.42 17.25 -4.88
CA LEU A 123 -11.81 17.33 -6.29
C LEU A 123 -12.20 18.77 -6.66
N ILE A 124 -13.02 19.44 -5.84
CA ILE A 124 -13.42 20.83 -6.06
C ILE A 124 -12.20 21.77 -6.02
N LEU A 125 -11.29 21.59 -5.06
CA LEU A 125 -10.06 22.40 -4.96
C LEU A 125 -9.11 22.20 -6.14
N VAL A 126 -9.05 20.99 -6.70
CA VAL A 126 -8.25 20.72 -7.91
C VAL A 126 -8.89 21.38 -9.13
N LEU A 127 -10.20 21.30 -9.28
CA LEU A 127 -10.94 21.91 -10.39
C LEU A 127 -10.88 23.45 -10.37
N THR A 128 -10.84 24.06 -9.18
CA THR A 128 -10.70 25.51 -9.02
C THR A 128 -9.27 26.02 -9.15
N GLY A 129 -8.28 25.13 -9.35
CA GLY A 129 -6.87 25.50 -9.50
C GLY A 129 -6.14 25.80 -8.19
N PHE A 130 -6.82 25.72 -7.04
CA PHE A 130 -6.24 25.94 -5.71
C PHE A 130 -5.03 25.03 -5.44
N ARG A 131 -5.06 23.80 -5.97
CA ARG A 131 -3.91 22.88 -5.93
C ARG A 131 -2.60 23.53 -6.39
N THR A 132 -2.63 24.34 -7.45
CA THR A 132 -1.40 24.98 -7.97
C THR A 132 -0.90 26.09 -7.06
N ALA A 133 -1.80 26.82 -6.39
CA ALA A 133 -1.44 27.84 -5.42
C ALA A 133 -0.74 27.23 -4.21
N VAL A 134 -1.29 26.14 -3.66
CA VAL A 134 -0.66 25.42 -2.54
C VAL A 134 0.67 24.80 -2.97
N PHE A 135 0.75 24.22 -4.17
CA PHE A 135 2.01 23.65 -4.67
C PHE A 135 3.14 24.69 -4.81
N LYS A 136 2.80 25.93 -5.15
CA LYS A 136 3.75 27.06 -5.19
C LYS A 136 4.10 27.57 -3.79
N ALA A 137 3.20 27.44 -2.82
CA ALA A 137 3.43 27.86 -1.44
C ALA A 137 4.36 26.92 -0.66
N VAL A 138 4.38 25.62 -1.00
CA VAL A 138 5.27 24.64 -0.36
C VAL A 138 6.69 24.76 -0.92
N PRO A 139 7.72 25.01 -0.09
CA PRO A 139 9.12 25.03 -0.51
C PRO A 139 9.56 23.70 -1.13
N ASP A 140 10.45 23.75 -2.11
CA ASP A 140 10.93 22.54 -2.82
C ASP A 140 11.67 21.55 -1.91
N GLY A 141 12.31 22.05 -0.84
CA GLY A 141 12.90 21.20 0.20
C GLY A 141 11.88 20.32 0.91
N LEU A 142 10.69 20.86 1.24
CA LEU A 142 9.61 20.08 1.85
C LEU A 142 9.03 19.06 0.87
N LYS A 143 8.89 19.42 -0.42
CA LYS A 143 8.44 18.48 -1.46
C LYS A 143 9.37 17.28 -1.53
N THR A 144 10.68 17.52 -1.60
CA THR A 144 11.69 16.46 -1.64
C THR A 144 11.66 15.60 -0.38
N ALA A 145 11.54 16.22 0.80
CA ALA A 145 11.46 15.51 2.07
C ALA A 145 10.24 14.56 2.14
N ILE A 146 9.09 14.95 1.59
CA ILE A 146 7.90 14.09 1.52
C ILE A 146 8.19 12.83 0.69
N VAL A 147 8.78 12.98 -0.50
CA VAL A 147 9.13 11.83 -1.37
C VAL A 147 10.10 10.88 -0.65
N VAL A 148 11.15 11.43 -0.04
CA VAL A 148 12.14 10.64 0.71
C VAL A 148 11.50 9.94 1.91
N GLY A 149 10.61 10.62 2.65
CA GLY A 149 9.89 10.06 3.79
C GLY A 149 9.02 8.87 3.41
N ILE A 150 8.24 8.98 2.34
CA ILE A 150 7.41 7.87 1.82
C ILE A 150 8.30 6.70 1.37
N GLY A 151 9.40 6.99 0.67
CA GLY A 151 10.36 5.97 0.24
C GLY A 151 11.00 5.22 1.42
N LEU A 152 11.44 5.95 2.45
CA LEU A 152 12.03 5.36 3.65
C LEU A 152 11.00 4.55 4.44
N PHE A 153 9.74 4.99 4.47
CA PHE A 153 8.65 4.25 5.10
C PHE A 153 8.38 2.91 4.40
N ILE A 154 8.30 2.89 3.06
CA ILE A 154 8.14 1.65 2.27
C ILE A 154 9.36 0.73 2.45
N ALA A 155 10.57 1.30 2.49
CA ALA A 155 11.79 0.53 2.75
C ALA A 155 11.77 -0.12 4.15
N LEU A 156 11.34 0.63 5.17
CA LEU A 156 11.18 0.11 6.53
C LEU A 156 10.15 -1.03 6.58
N ILE A 157 9.01 -0.89 5.89
CA ILE A 157 8.02 -1.97 5.79
C ILE A 157 8.63 -3.22 5.16
N GLY A 158 9.45 -3.07 4.11
CA GLY A 158 10.20 -4.17 3.50
C GLY A 158 11.13 -4.87 4.50
N LEU A 159 11.89 -4.10 5.28
CA LEU A 159 12.78 -4.63 6.32
C LEU A 159 12.01 -5.31 7.46
N VAL A 160 10.84 -4.79 7.82
CA VAL A 160 9.95 -5.42 8.81
C VAL A 160 9.44 -6.74 8.27
N ASN A 161 8.97 -6.79 7.03
CA ASN A 161 8.45 -8.02 6.44
C ASN A 161 9.53 -9.10 6.26
N ALA A 162 10.75 -8.68 5.94
CA ALA A 162 11.93 -9.54 5.83
C ALA A 162 12.46 -10.03 7.20
N GLY A 163 11.95 -9.49 8.31
CA GLY A 163 12.38 -9.85 9.66
C GLY A 163 13.72 -9.21 10.09
N PHE A 164 14.27 -8.27 9.32
CA PHE A 164 15.42 -7.46 9.74
C PHE A 164 15.04 -6.54 10.90
N VAL A 165 13.84 -5.98 10.83
CA VAL A 165 13.26 -5.14 11.88
C VAL A 165 12.07 -5.89 12.47
N ARG A 166 12.13 -6.24 13.75
CA ARG A 166 11.02 -6.90 14.44
C ARG A 166 10.41 -5.94 15.47
N ARG A 167 9.09 -6.02 15.64
CA ARG A 167 8.40 -5.32 16.73
C ARG A 167 8.63 -6.13 18.01
N ILE A 168 9.29 -5.52 18.98
CA ILE A 168 9.40 -6.07 20.33
C ILE A 168 8.29 -5.40 21.15
N PRO A 169 7.42 -6.16 21.85
CA PRO A 169 6.56 -5.57 22.87
C PRO A 169 7.46 -4.91 23.91
N ASP A 170 7.32 -3.61 24.14
CA ASP A 170 8.01 -2.98 25.26
C ASP A 170 7.46 -3.51 26.61
N ALA A 171 8.06 -3.08 27.72
CA ALA A 171 7.58 -3.45 29.06
C ALA A 171 6.13 -3.02 29.35
N ALA A 172 5.52 -2.21 28.47
CA ALA A 172 4.14 -1.74 28.53
C ALA A 172 3.23 -2.39 27.46
N ASN A 173 3.68 -3.46 26.77
CA ASN A 173 2.99 -4.13 25.67
C ASN A 173 2.64 -3.20 24.48
N THR A 174 3.34 -2.08 24.32
CA THR A 174 3.21 -1.22 23.16
C THR A 174 4.06 -1.75 22.00
N THR A 175 3.63 -1.49 20.77
CA THR A 175 4.11 -2.19 19.56
C THR A 175 5.31 -1.52 18.87
N VAL A 176 6.16 -0.78 19.57
CA VAL A 176 7.42 -0.30 18.99
C VAL A 176 8.44 0.10 20.06
N PRO A 177 9.52 -0.66 20.20
CA PRO A 177 10.81 -0.20 19.67
C PRO A 177 11.39 -1.18 18.63
N VAL A 178 12.04 -0.64 17.61
CA VAL A 178 12.64 -1.41 16.51
C VAL A 178 13.84 -2.23 17.02
N GLY A 179 13.74 -3.56 16.92
CA GLY A 179 14.84 -4.48 17.22
C GLY A 179 15.49 -5.07 15.97
N LEU A 180 16.80 -5.33 16.02
CA LEU A 180 17.51 -6.04 14.96
C LEU A 180 17.28 -7.55 15.09
N GLY A 181 16.51 -8.11 14.16
CA GLY A 181 16.19 -9.54 14.12
C GLY A 181 15.61 -10.07 15.44
N PHE A 182 16.03 -11.28 15.82
CA PHE A 182 15.73 -11.90 17.11
C PHE A 182 16.92 -11.79 18.03
N ASP A 183 16.75 -11.03 19.12
CA ASP A 183 17.78 -10.92 20.15
C ASP A 183 19.14 -10.48 19.57
N GLY A 184 19.11 -9.55 18.59
CA GLY A 184 20.30 -9.05 17.89
C GLY A 184 20.84 -9.98 16.78
N LYS A 185 20.14 -11.07 16.43
CA LYS A 185 20.55 -12.03 15.40
C LYS A 185 19.54 -12.08 14.25
N LEU A 186 20.06 -12.07 13.02
CA LEU A 186 19.27 -12.28 11.81
C LEU A 186 18.97 -13.77 11.65
N LEU A 187 17.86 -14.20 12.25
CA LEU A 187 17.39 -15.58 12.22
C LEU A 187 16.03 -15.63 11.53
N GLY A 188 15.91 -16.50 10.51
CA GLY A 188 14.65 -16.75 9.83
C GLY A 188 14.79 -16.90 8.31
N TRP A 189 13.99 -17.79 7.75
CA TRP A 189 13.86 -17.99 6.31
C TRP A 189 13.39 -16.76 5.53
N PRO A 190 12.50 -15.87 6.07
CA PRO A 190 12.12 -14.63 5.38
C PRO A 190 13.32 -13.72 5.11
N THR A 191 14.27 -13.66 6.06
CA THR A 191 15.48 -12.85 5.94
C THR A 191 16.41 -13.40 4.86
N ALA A 192 16.55 -14.73 4.78
CA ALA A 192 17.35 -15.39 3.75
C ALA A 192 16.78 -15.16 2.34
N VAL A 193 15.46 -15.28 2.18
CA VAL A 193 14.77 -14.97 0.91
C VAL A 193 14.98 -13.51 0.52
N PHE A 194 14.85 -12.58 1.48
CA PHE A 194 15.07 -11.16 1.20
C PHE A 194 16.49 -10.89 0.73
N VAL A 195 17.51 -11.43 1.41
CA VAL A 195 18.92 -11.27 1.03
C VAL A 195 19.17 -11.86 -0.37
N PHE A 196 18.66 -13.06 -0.63
CA PHE A 196 18.74 -13.68 -1.96
C PHE A 196 18.08 -12.81 -3.03
N GLY A 197 16.84 -12.37 -2.80
CA GLY A 197 16.09 -11.54 -3.75
C GLY A 197 16.75 -10.19 -4.01
N LEU A 198 17.29 -9.55 -2.98
CA LEU A 198 18.02 -8.29 -3.07
C LEU A 198 19.30 -8.45 -3.89
N ILE A 199 20.15 -9.43 -3.56
CA ILE A 199 21.39 -9.70 -4.28
C ILE A 199 21.10 -10.06 -5.73
N LEU A 200 20.11 -10.93 -5.98
CA LEU A 200 19.71 -11.31 -7.32
C LEU A 200 19.24 -10.10 -8.13
N THR A 201 18.42 -9.24 -7.54
CA THR A 201 17.93 -8.02 -8.20
C THR A 201 19.08 -7.08 -8.53
N ILE A 202 19.99 -6.83 -7.58
CA ILE A 202 21.19 -6.00 -7.80
C ILE A 202 22.05 -6.58 -8.94
N ALA A 203 22.34 -7.88 -8.90
CA ALA A 203 23.15 -8.54 -9.92
C ALA A 203 22.52 -8.43 -11.33
N LEU A 204 21.20 -8.60 -11.44
CA LEU A 204 20.46 -8.49 -12.70
C LEU A 204 20.38 -7.04 -13.21
N VAL A 205 20.23 -6.07 -12.30
CA VAL A 205 20.24 -4.64 -12.63
C VAL A 205 21.62 -4.22 -13.13
N VAL A 206 22.70 -4.63 -12.46
CA VAL A 206 24.09 -4.37 -12.89
C VAL A 206 24.37 -5.00 -14.26
N ARG A 207 23.86 -6.21 -14.51
CA ARG A 207 23.94 -6.88 -15.82
C ARG A 207 22.99 -6.30 -16.89
N LYS A 208 22.25 -5.23 -16.59
CA LYS A 208 21.31 -4.56 -17.50
C LYS A 208 20.27 -5.52 -18.11
N VAL A 209 19.84 -6.53 -17.35
CA VAL A 209 18.83 -7.50 -17.81
C VAL A 209 17.46 -6.85 -17.87
N LYS A 210 16.76 -7.01 -19.00
CA LYS A 210 15.41 -6.47 -19.19
C LYS A 210 14.43 -7.17 -18.23
N GLY A 211 13.85 -6.43 -17.29
CA GLY A 211 12.94 -6.97 -16.28
C GLY A 211 13.63 -7.53 -15.03
N ALA A 212 14.86 -7.09 -14.73
CA ALA A 212 15.61 -7.50 -13.55
C ALA A 212 14.79 -7.52 -12.25
N ILE A 213 14.03 -6.46 -11.99
CA ILE A 213 13.17 -6.33 -10.80
C ILE A 213 12.08 -7.41 -10.79
N LEU A 214 11.40 -7.61 -11.92
CA LEU A 214 10.34 -8.61 -12.05
C LEU A 214 10.88 -10.04 -11.83
N ILE A 215 12.06 -10.35 -12.39
CA ILE A 215 12.72 -11.64 -12.18
C ILE A 215 13.09 -11.83 -10.71
N GLY A 216 13.63 -10.79 -10.07
CA GLY A 216 13.96 -10.79 -8.65
C GLY A 216 12.74 -11.11 -7.78
N ILE A 217 11.61 -10.43 -8.02
CA ILE A 217 10.35 -10.67 -7.31
C ILE A 217 9.89 -12.11 -7.52
N ILE A 218 9.74 -12.56 -8.77
CA ILE A 218 9.24 -13.91 -9.08
C ILE A 218 10.14 -15.00 -8.47
N ALA A 219 11.46 -14.88 -8.62
CA ALA A 219 12.40 -15.85 -8.06
C ALA A 219 12.33 -15.89 -6.53
N SER A 220 12.24 -14.73 -5.86
CA SER A 220 12.09 -14.66 -4.40
C SER A 220 10.76 -15.26 -3.92
N THR A 221 9.67 -15.04 -4.66
CA THR A 221 8.35 -15.64 -4.37
C THR A 221 8.39 -17.15 -4.51
N ILE A 222 8.96 -17.68 -5.61
CA ILE A 222 9.09 -19.13 -5.83
C ILE A 222 9.92 -19.76 -4.69
N LEU A 223 11.05 -19.15 -4.34
CA LEU A 223 11.88 -19.60 -3.24
C LEU A 223 11.11 -19.61 -1.91
N SER A 224 10.33 -18.56 -1.63
CA SER A 224 9.49 -18.46 -0.44
C SER A 224 8.47 -19.59 -0.34
N VAL A 225 7.79 -19.90 -1.44
CA VAL A 225 6.76 -20.95 -1.51
C VAL A 225 7.40 -22.33 -1.31
N ILE A 226 8.55 -22.61 -1.95
CA ILE A 226 9.26 -23.88 -1.79
C ILE A 226 9.69 -24.07 -0.32
N LEU A 227 10.22 -23.02 0.32
CA LEU A 227 10.62 -23.08 1.72
C LEU A 227 9.44 -23.31 2.65
N GLU A 228 8.29 -22.66 2.42
CA GLU A 228 7.09 -22.88 3.24
C GLU A 228 6.53 -24.30 3.08
N LEU A 229 6.50 -24.84 1.85
CA LEU A 229 6.01 -26.20 1.59
C LEU A 229 6.91 -27.29 2.17
N THR A 230 8.22 -27.05 2.23
CA THR A 230 9.18 -28.05 2.72
C THR A 230 9.35 -27.99 4.24
N LEU A 231 9.39 -26.78 4.81
CA LEU A 231 9.77 -26.56 6.21
C LEU A 231 8.58 -26.19 7.12
N HIS A 232 7.38 -25.98 6.57
CA HIS A 232 6.15 -25.68 7.32
C HIS A 232 6.34 -24.58 8.39
N ILE A 233 6.99 -23.49 8.00
CA ILE A 233 7.50 -22.48 8.93
C ILE A 233 6.34 -21.72 9.60
N GLY A 234 5.32 -21.33 8.83
CA GLY A 234 4.15 -20.63 9.35
C GLY A 234 4.39 -19.15 9.70
N PRO A 235 3.33 -18.41 10.08
CA PRO A 235 3.41 -17.01 10.46
C PRO A 235 4.12 -16.84 11.81
N SER A 236 4.81 -15.71 11.97
CA SER A 236 5.51 -15.36 13.22
C SER A 236 4.56 -15.01 14.36
N VAL A 237 3.39 -14.45 14.03
CA VAL A 237 2.33 -14.14 14.98
C VAL A 237 1.09 -14.92 14.59
N GLN A 238 0.63 -15.79 15.48
CA GLN A 238 -0.60 -16.57 15.31
C GLN A 238 -1.45 -16.36 16.55
N LYS A 239 -2.78 -16.18 16.39
CA LYS A 239 -3.70 -15.90 17.52
C LYS A 239 -3.69 -17.00 18.59
N ASP A 240 -3.37 -18.24 18.20
CA ASP A 240 -3.53 -19.43 19.05
C ASP A 240 -2.24 -20.25 19.24
N ALA A 241 -1.07 -19.70 18.89
CA ALA A 241 0.22 -20.41 19.01
C ALA A 241 1.33 -19.52 19.59
N PRO A 242 2.35 -20.09 20.26
CA PRO A 242 3.49 -19.32 20.74
C PRO A 242 4.19 -18.62 19.57
N PHE A 243 4.64 -17.40 19.83
CA PHE A 243 5.34 -16.56 18.87
C PHE A 243 6.48 -17.34 18.20
N ASN A 244 6.42 -17.49 16.88
CA ASN A 244 7.44 -18.21 16.11
C ASN A 244 8.51 -17.21 15.63
N PRO A 245 9.74 -17.27 16.17
CA PRO A 245 10.79 -16.37 15.74
C PRO A 245 11.11 -16.54 14.24
N GLN A 246 11.21 -17.76 13.76
CA GLN A 246 11.63 -18.01 12.37
C GLN A 246 10.49 -17.83 11.35
N GLY A 247 9.28 -17.52 11.83
CA GLY A 247 8.05 -17.35 11.05
C GLY A 247 8.02 -16.12 10.13
N TRP A 248 7.15 -16.17 9.14
CA TRP A 248 6.84 -15.06 8.23
C TRP A 248 6.24 -13.86 8.98
N SER A 249 6.71 -12.64 8.73
CA SER A 249 6.33 -11.48 9.54
C SER A 249 4.88 -11.04 9.31
N LEU A 250 4.59 -10.43 8.15
CA LEU A 250 3.30 -9.78 7.91
C LEU A 250 2.31 -10.67 7.15
N VAL A 251 2.80 -11.54 6.25
CA VAL A 251 1.98 -12.48 5.48
C VAL A 251 2.74 -13.78 5.31
N ALA A 252 2.12 -14.88 5.73
CA ALA A 252 2.62 -16.21 5.41
C ALA A 252 2.22 -16.59 3.97
N PRO A 253 3.14 -17.13 3.15
CA PRO A 253 2.84 -17.58 1.80
C PRO A 253 2.06 -18.90 1.85
N ARG A 254 0.77 -18.82 2.18
CA ARG A 254 -0.14 -19.96 2.15
C ARG A 254 -0.95 -19.95 0.86
N PHE A 255 -1.19 -21.13 0.29
CA PHE A 255 -2.22 -21.28 -0.72
C PHE A 255 -3.57 -21.17 -0.01
N THR A 256 -4.15 -19.97 -0.04
CA THR A 256 -5.52 -19.78 0.43
C THR A 256 -6.48 -20.40 -0.58
N GLU A 257 -7.56 -21.00 -0.09
CA GLU A 257 -8.67 -21.39 -0.96
C GLU A 257 -9.19 -20.16 -1.71
N TRP A 258 -9.53 -20.35 -2.98
CA TRP A 258 -10.10 -19.29 -3.79
C TRP A 258 -11.43 -18.84 -3.15
N SER A 259 -11.45 -17.62 -2.61
CA SER A 259 -12.65 -16.98 -2.09
C SER A 259 -13.10 -15.87 -3.06
N ALA A 260 -14.40 -15.75 -3.28
CA ALA A 260 -14.95 -14.61 -4.00
C ALA A 260 -14.54 -13.28 -3.32
N PRO A 261 -14.26 -12.21 -4.08
CA PRO A 261 -13.89 -10.92 -3.50
C PRO A 261 -15.05 -10.37 -2.66
N ASP A 262 -14.80 -10.14 -1.37
CA ASP A 262 -15.77 -9.48 -0.50
C ASP A 262 -15.75 -7.97 -0.74
N LEU A 263 -16.77 -7.49 -1.46
CA LEU A 263 -16.97 -6.08 -1.76
C LEU A 263 -17.99 -5.42 -0.82
N SER A 264 -18.33 -6.06 0.30
CA SER A 264 -19.39 -5.59 1.21
C SER A 264 -19.10 -4.25 1.89
N LEU A 265 -17.85 -3.76 1.85
CA LEU A 265 -17.47 -2.44 2.36
C LEU A 265 -17.83 -1.29 1.40
N ILE A 266 -18.07 -1.58 0.12
CA ILE A 266 -18.43 -0.54 -0.85
C ILE A 266 -19.78 0.07 -0.46
N GLY A 267 -19.81 1.39 -0.31
CA GLY A 267 -21.02 2.14 0.02
C GLY A 267 -21.35 2.19 1.51
N LYS A 268 -20.59 1.53 2.39
CA LYS A 268 -20.75 1.62 3.85
C LYS A 268 -20.04 2.85 4.44
N ALA A 269 -20.32 4.03 3.90
CA ALA A 269 -19.82 5.29 4.43
C ALA A 269 -20.99 6.11 4.97
N ASN A 270 -20.84 6.67 6.17
CA ASN A 270 -21.81 7.59 6.76
C ASN A 270 -21.21 9.01 6.75
N PRO A 271 -21.57 9.87 5.78
CA PRO A 271 -21.00 11.22 5.67
C PRO A 271 -21.35 12.13 6.86
N PHE A 272 -22.46 11.86 7.55
CA PHE A 272 -22.99 12.73 8.60
C PHE A 272 -22.73 12.21 10.02
N GLY A 273 -22.51 10.90 10.20
CA GLY A 273 -22.33 10.31 11.53
C GLY A 273 -21.16 10.89 12.32
N ALA A 274 -20.04 11.22 11.66
CA ALA A 274 -18.92 11.91 12.31
C ALA A 274 -19.32 13.28 12.89
N PHE A 275 -20.21 14.01 12.22
CA PHE A 275 -20.68 15.33 12.66
C PHE A 275 -21.67 15.24 13.82
N GLU A 276 -22.45 14.15 13.89
CA GLU A 276 -23.37 13.87 14.99
C GLU A 276 -22.62 13.44 16.25
N HIS A 277 -21.59 12.60 16.12
CA HIS A 277 -20.85 12.04 17.26
C HIS A 277 -19.77 12.97 17.82
N LEU A 278 -19.04 13.70 16.98
CA LEU A 278 -17.94 14.57 17.41
C LEU A 278 -18.31 16.06 17.46
N GLY A 279 -19.46 16.43 16.90
CA GLY A 279 -19.82 17.82 16.66
C GLY A 279 -19.13 18.42 15.43
N VAL A 280 -19.71 19.51 14.92
CA VAL A 280 -19.35 20.09 13.62
C VAL A 280 -17.89 20.56 13.56
N VAL A 281 -17.39 21.17 14.63
CA VAL A 281 -16.03 21.73 14.66
C VAL A 281 -14.97 20.62 14.60
N ALA A 282 -15.12 19.57 15.42
CA ALA A 282 -14.15 18.47 15.45
C ALA A 282 -14.18 17.66 14.15
N ALA A 283 -15.37 17.35 13.62
CA ALA A 283 -15.52 16.65 12.35
C ALA A 283 -14.93 17.46 11.18
N ALA A 284 -15.12 18.78 11.15
CA ALA A 284 -14.54 19.65 10.13
C ALA A 284 -13.01 19.71 10.24
N LEU A 285 -12.45 19.77 11.45
CA LEU A 285 -11.01 19.72 11.65
C LEU A 285 -10.42 18.39 11.19
N LEU A 286 -11.07 17.27 11.49
CA LEU A 286 -10.63 15.95 11.02
C LEU A 286 -10.69 15.84 9.49
N ALA A 287 -11.79 16.29 8.87
CA ALA A 287 -11.89 16.35 7.41
C ALA A 287 -10.79 17.23 6.80
N PHE A 288 -10.47 18.36 7.43
CA PHE A 288 -9.39 19.23 6.98
C PHE A 288 -8.01 18.57 7.09
N VAL A 289 -7.73 17.85 8.18
CA VAL A 289 -6.48 17.10 8.35
C VAL A 289 -6.37 15.97 7.32
N ILE A 290 -7.46 15.23 7.08
CA ILE A 290 -7.53 14.20 6.03
C ILE A 290 -7.24 14.83 4.66
N LEU A 291 -7.86 15.98 4.35
CA LEU A 291 -7.64 16.71 3.12
C LEU A 291 -6.17 17.13 2.94
N LEU A 292 -5.53 17.65 3.99
CA LEU A 292 -4.11 17.99 3.96
C LEU A 292 -3.23 16.75 3.74
N SER A 293 -3.55 15.64 4.39
CA SER A 293 -2.82 14.37 4.22
C SER A 293 -2.93 13.83 2.79
N ILE A 294 -4.14 13.83 2.20
CA ILE A 294 -4.37 13.49 0.78
C ILE A 294 -3.55 14.40 -0.13
N PHE A 295 -3.50 15.70 0.19
CA PHE A 295 -2.76 16.68 -0.60
C PHE A 295 -1.25 16.40 -0.60
N PHE A 296 -0.67 16.07 0.57
CA PHE A 296 0.75 15.73 0.68
C PHE A 296 1.09 14.41 -0.03
N ASP A 297 0.27 13.38 0.11
CA ASP A 297 0.44 12.11 -0.61
C ASP A 297 0.36 12.32 -2.13
N ALA A 298 -0.55 13.17 -2.60
CA ALA A 298 -0.67 13.50 -4.01
C ALA A 298 0.54 14.29 -4.53
N MET A 299 1.13 15.18 -3.73
CA MET A 299 2.34 15.91 -4.11
C MET A 299 3.60 15.03 -4.09
N GLY A 300 3.74 14.14 -3.12
CA GLY A 300 4.92 13.28 -2.98
C GLY A 300 5.05 12.20 -4.06
N THR A 301 4.05 12.03 -4.91
CA THR A 301 4.01 11.00 -5.97
C THR A 301 4.24 11.56 -7.38
N MET A 302 4.39 12.88 -7.54
CA MET A 302 4.68 13.56 -8.81
C MET A 302 6.02 14.28 -8.79
#